data_AF-A0A355UB47-F1
#
_entry.id   AF-A0A355UB47-F1
#
_cell.length_a   1.000
_cell.length_b   1.000
_cell.length_c   1.000
_cell.angle_alpha   90.00
_cell.angle_beta   90.00
_cell.angle_gamma   90.00
#
_symmetry.space_group_name_H-M   'P 1'
#
loop_
_entity.id
_entity.type
_entity.pdbx_description
1 polymer ?
#
loop_
_entity_poly.entity_id
_entity_poly.type
_entity_poly.pdbx_seq_one_letter_code
_entity_poly.pdbx_strand_id
1 'polypeptide(L)'
;MIIIAVLNWNVSIAYPWWFVLLCIIIGAAYASLLYYNSKYRERFGDHKWVLIVLPCLRFLLGSILAFLMLGPVLKYSGFITQKPIISLVVDDSKSMSNGLSATSLSQSVTELQANLSEKYDVNVVAFSNVPAFASADKLSAKGTETDISMALRYATEQQVNQNLGAVVLITDGIYNAGSNPGFVIENYKVPIYTVGTGDSMVYADLSVHNVSHNSLAYLGNEFPMRIEVKASKLVGKQANLQVLHNGVSIVQKSIAINKESFFMETDVVAKAKTLGQNKIEVRLTTFDNEKNKQNNAYTFYVDVIDGKKKVELWAEAPHPDLGMLRAAINAHENYEASIVLGLFAVSPDCDLVILHNWFASPAQLNLYEKLKSSGVPMLLIIGDNFNSRIFNNGSQDIKFSVSGRGVIPALPSLNPAFEYFELDPFLASSIKKWPPLIVPFGKFTGYVPSDVLLFQQIGSVSTQEPLLLLNNHNNSRLGI
;
A
#
# COMPACT_ATOMS: atom_id res chain seq x y z
N MET A 1 45.49 39.72 10.32
CA MET A 1 44.24 39.33 9.64
C MET A 1 44.14 39.81 8.18
N ILE A 2 44.95 40.77 7.72
CA ILE A 2 44.79 41.39 6.39
C ILE A 2 45.57 40.68 5.26
N ILE A 3 46.63 39.92 5.55
CA ILE A 3 47.45 39.26 4.49
C ILE A 3 46.92 37.86 4.12
N ILE A 4 46.05 37.28 4.93
CA ILE A 4 45.51 35.93 4.69
C ILE A 4 44.29 35.96 3.75
N ALA A 5 43.70 37.13 3.47
CA ALA A 5 42.51 37.24 2.61
C ALA A 5 42.77 37.05 1.10
N VAL A 6 44.04 37.02 0.66
CA VAL A 6 44.40 36.84 -0.77
C VAL A 6 44.49 35.35 -1.18
N LEU A 7 44.50 34.45 -0.20
CA LEU A 7 44.40 33.01 -0.39
C LEU A 7 43.12 32.57 0.34
N ASN A 8 42.27 31.71 -0.23
CA ASN A 8 41.03 31.19 0.40
C ASN A 8 41.29 30.28 1.63
N TRP A 9 42.15 30.74 2.53
CA TRP A 9 42.64 30.08 3.71
C TRP A 9 42.10 30.86 4.90
N ASN A 10 41.31 30.22 5.75
CA ASN A 10 40.88 30.83 7.00
C ASN A 10 41.58 30.14 8.17
N VAL A 11 42.20 30.93 9.04
CA VAL A 11 42.78 30.45 10.30
C VAL A 11 41.70 30.47 11.36
N SER A 12 41.38 29.30 11.91
CA SER A 12 40.45 29.17 13.03
C SER A 12 41.14 28.57 14.25
N ILE A 13 40.79 29.07 15.43
CA ILE A 13 41.29 28.57 16.71
C ILE A 13 40.08 28.01 17.46
N ALA A 14 40.25 26.89 18.17
CA ALA A 14 39.18 26.29 18.97
C ALA A 14 38.77 27.12 20.19
N TYR A 15 39.62 28.08 20.58
CA TYR A 15 39.47 28.94 21.75
C TYR A 15 39.09 30.37 21.35
N PRO A 16 38.49 31.16 22.27
CA PRO A 16 38.19 32.56 22.03
C PRO A 16 39.43 33.38 21.64
N TRP A 17 39.28 34.30 20.68
CA TRP A 17 40.39 35.10 20.13
C TRP A 17 41.17 35.93 21.16
N TRP A 18 40.59 36.25 22.33
CA TRP A 18 41.30 36.97 23.39
C TRP A 18 42.44 36.14 24.02
N PHE A 19 42.45 34.81 23.86
CA PHE A 19 43.58 33.97 24.26
C PHE A 19 44.87 34.31 23.50
N VAL A 20 44.77 34.89 22.30
CA VAL A 20 45.94 35.38 21.56
C VAL A 20 46.64 36.51 22.34
N LEU A 21 45.89 37.37 23.03
CA LEU A 21 46.47 38.39 23.91
C LEU A 21 47.19 37.74 25.10
N LEU A 22 46.65 36.65 25.63
CA LEU A 22 47.28 35.88 26.71
C LEU A 22 48.60 35.23 26.25
N CYS A 23 48.68 34.73 25.01
CA CYS A 23 49.94 34.23 24.42
C CYS A 23 51.01 35.33 24.32
N ILE A 24 50.62 36.54 23.94
CA ILE A 24 51.51 37.72 23.89
C ILE A 24 52.00 38.07 25.30
N ILE A 25 51.11 38.07 26.30
CA ILE A 25 51.47 38.34 27.70
C ILE A 25 52.44 37.28 28.23
N ILE A 26 52.23 35.99 27.92
CA ILE A 26 53.15 34.90 28.29
C ILE A 26 54.51 35.09 27.64
N GLY A 27 54.56 35.44 26.34
CA GLY A 27 55.81 35.76 25.66
C GLY A 27 56.54 36.94 26.28
N ALA A 28 55.81 37.98 26.70
CA ALA A 28 56.36 39.16 27.38
C ALA A 28 56.88 38.82 28.77
N ALA A 29 56.16 38.01 29.54
CA ALA A 29 56.59 37.52 30.84
C ALA A 29 57.85 36.65 30.74
N TYR A 30 57.91 35.74 29.76
CA TYR A 30 59.09 34.91 29.48
C TYR A 30 60.32 35.74 29.11
N ALA A 31 60.16 36.70 28.19
CA ALA A 31 61.24 37.61 27.81
C ALA A 31 61.65 38.52 28.98
N SER A 32 60.70 39.02 29.78
CA SER A 32 61.01 39.86 30.93
C SER A 32 61.77 39.09 32.01
N LEU A 33 61.31 37.90 32.39
CA LEU A 33 61.92 37.10 33.46
C LEU A 33 63.37 36.70 33.16
N LEU A 34 63.67 36.32 31.91
CA LEU A 34 65.03 35.97 31.49
C LEU A 34 66.00 37.17 31.50
N TYR A 35 65.49 38.38 31.32
CA TYR A 35 66.29 39.61 31.21
C TYR A 35 66.16 40.55 32.42
N TYR A 36 65.34 40.19 33.41
CA TYR A 36 65.10 40.96 34.63
C TYR A 36 66.31 40.91 35.58
N ASN A 37 67.02 39.77 35.63
CA ASN A 37 68.28 39.68 36.38
C ASN A 37 69.46 40.19 35.52
N SER A 38 70.01 41.32 35.95
CA SER A 38 70.90 42.24 35.22
C SER A 38 72.25 41.69 34.72
N LYS A 39 72.59 40.42 34.93
CA LYS A 39 73.89 39.85 34.50
C LYS A 39 74.14 39.90 32.99
N TYR A 40 73.08 40.08 32.18
CA TYR A 40 73.20 40.26 30.73
C TYR A 40 73.55 41.68 30.31
N ARG A 41 73.26 42.68 31.16
CA ARG A 41 73.50 44.10 30.86
C ARG A 41 74.99 44.46 30.98
N GLU A 42 75.70 43.80 31.88
CA GLU A 42 77.17 43.89 32.02
C GLU A 42 77.91 43.12 30.91
N ARG A 43 77.37 41.98 30.46
CA ARG A 43 78.04 41.09 29.49
C ARG A 43 77.95 41.56 28.02
N PHE A 44 76.99 42.41 27.69
CA PHE A 44 76.73 42.88 26.31
C PHE A 44 76.70 44.43 26.21
N GLY A 45 77.36 45.13 27.13
CA GLY A 45 77.34 46.60 27.22
C GLY A 45 77.86 47.33 25.97
N ASP A 46 78.79 46.72 25.22
CA ASP A 46 79.42 47.32 24.04
C ASP A 46 78.55 47.28 22.78
N HIS A 47 77.53 46.43 22.74
CA HIS A 47 76.65 46.24 21.58
C HIS A 47 75.18 46.45 21.94
N LYS A 48 74.79 47.73 22.05
CA LYS A 48 73.45 48.18 22.46
C LYS A 48 72.29 47.60 21.63
N TRP A 49 72.51 47.23 20.37
CA TRP A 49 71.50 46.61 19.51
C TRP A 49 71.11 45.20 19.96
N VAL A 50 72.06 44.41 20.48
CA VAL A 50 71.82 43.04 20.97
C VAL A 50 70.90 43.05 22.19
N LEU A 51 71.01 44.08 23.03
CA LEU A 51 70.17 44.28 24.21
C LEU A 51 68.70 44.55 23.88
N ILE A 52 68.38 44.89 22.62
CA ILE A 52 67.00 45.14 22.17
C ILE A 52 66.51 44.00 21.27
N VAL A 53 67.33 43.58 20.31
CA VAL A 53 66.94 42.55 19.31
C VAL A 53 66.73 41.20 19.97
N LEU A 54 67.59 40.81 20.91
CA LEU A 54 67.57 39.47 21.48
C LEU A 54 66.36 39.22 22.41
N PRO A 55 65.94 40.19 23.28
CA PRO A 55 64.66 40.11 23.98
C PRO A 55 63.45 40.11 23.04
N CYS A 56 63.45 40.94 22.00
CA CYS A 56 62.35 40.99 21.02
C CYS A 56 62.18 39.66 20.28
N LEU A 57 63.28 39.01 19.87
CA LEU A 57 63.23 37.71 19.20
C LEU A 57 62.71 36.62 20.15
N ARG A 58 63.13 36.63 21.42
CA ARG A 58 62.65 35.69 22.45
C ARG A 58 61.18 35.90 22.82
N PHE A 59 60.74 37.15 22.88
CA PHE A 59 59.33 37.51 23.02
C PHE A 59 58.49 36.96 21.87
N LEU A 60 58.94 37.18 20.63
CA LEU A 60 58.26 36.71 19.43
C LEU A 60 58.18 35.18 19.42
N LEU A 61 59.30 34.51 19.71
CA LEU A 61 59.38 33.05 19.76
C LEU A 61 58.45 32.47 20.85
N GLY A 62 58.47 33.03 22.06
CA GLY A 62 57.58 32.61 23.14
C GLY A 62 56.11 32.81 22.80
N SER A 63 55.76 33.95 22.20
CA SER A 63 54.39 34.26 21.79
C SER A 63 53.91 33.35 20.66
N ILE A 64 54.76 33.06 19.67
CA ILE A 64 54.43 32.15 18.55
C ILE A 64 54.27 30.71 19.04
N LEU A 65 55.15 30.23 19.93
CA LEU A 65 55.02 28.88 20.49
C LEU A 65 53.75 28.74 21.32
N ALA A 66 53.43 29.73 22.16
CA ALA A 66 52.19 29.75 22.93
C ALA A 66 50.96 29.80 22.01
N PHE A 67 51.02 30.57 20.92
CA PHE A 67 49.97 30.60 19.91
C PHE A 67 49.81 29.26 19.17
N LEU A 68 50.92 28.58 18.85
CA LEU A 68 50.89 27.26 18.20
C LEU A 68 50.30 26.19 19.13
N MET A 69 50.52 26.29 20.45
CA MET A 69 49.87 25.43 21.45
C MET A 69 48.34 25.59 21.50
N LEU A 70 47.78 26.71 21.03
CA LEU A 70 46.33 26.85 20.89
C LEU A 70 45.75 26.02 19.73
N GLY A 71 46.62 25.35 18.95
CA GLY A 71 46.23 24.45 17.86
C GLY A 71 45.51 25.17 16.71
N PRO A 72 46.11 26.21 16.08
CA PRO A 72 45.48 26.90 14.96
C PRO A 72 45.30 25.92 13.79
N VAL A 73 44.07 25.82 13.28
CA VAL A 73 43.74 24.98 12.11
C VAL A 73 43.58 25.88 10.89
N LEU A 74 44.34 25.55 9.85
CA LEU A 74 44.22 26.16 8.52
C LEU A 74 43.10 25.43 7.77
N LYS A 75 41.99 26.12 7.50
CA LYS A 75 40.88 25.59 6.70
C LYS A 75 40.98 26.09 5.27
N TYR A 76 41.04 25.15 4.33
CA TYR A 76 40.89 25.42 2.90
C TYR A 76 39.46 25.07 2.47
N SER A 77 38.77 26.00 1.81
CA SER A 77 37.44 25.76 1.24
C SER A 77 37.51 26.01 -0.27
N GLY A 78 37.26 24.96 -1.04
CA GLY A 78 37.15 25.00 -2.50
C GLY A 78 35.74 24.59 -2.94
N PHE A 79 35.30 25.11 -4.08
CA PHE A 79 34.05 24.71 -4.72
C PHE A 79 34.37 23.83 -5.93
N ILE A 80 33.71 22.67 -6.05
CA ILE A 80 33.73 21.84 -7.26
C ILE A 80 32.33 21.91 -7.86
N THR A 81 32.22 22.45 -9.07
CA THR A 81 30.95 22.47 -9.81
C THR A 81 30.73 21.10 -10.45
N GLN A 82 29.71 20.38 -10.00
CA GLN A 82 29.30 19.11 -10.59
C GLN A 82 28.15 19.32 -11.57
N LYS A 83 28.24 18.71 -12.76
CA LYS A 83 27.13 18.71 -13.71
C LYS A 83 25.94 17.94 -13.12
N PRO A 84 24.68 18.38 -13.35
CA PRO A 84 23.53 17.58 -12.97
C PRO A 84 23.44 16.34 -13.85
N ILE A 85 22.97 15.24 -13.26
CA ILE A 85 22.71 13.99 -13.96
C ILE A 85 21.25 13.93 -14.40
N ILE A 86 21.00 13.54 -15.64
CA ILE A 86 19.67 13.22 -16.16
C ILE A 86 19.62 11.71 -16.42
N SER A 87 18.66 11.02 -15.82
CA SER A 87 18.43 9.60 -16.09
C SER A 87 17.34 9.43 -17.14
N LEU A 88 17.69 8.91 -18.31
CA LEU A 88 16.74 8.48 -19.35
C LEU A 88 16.29 7.06 -19.01
N VAL A 89 15.06 6.89 -18.56
CA VAL A 89 14.45 5.61 -18.20
C VAL A 89 13.57 5.17 -19.35
N VAL A 90 14.01 4.15 -20.08
CA VAL A 90 13.41 3.72 -21.35
C VAL A 90 12.83 2.32 -21.20
N ASP A 91 11.57 2.19 -21.57
CA ASP A 91 10.87 0.91 -21.64
C ASP A 91 11.43 0.07 -22.80
N ASP A 92 11.91 -1.13 -22.48
CA ASP A 92 12.46 -2.11 -23.43
C ASP A 92 11.53 -3.34 -23.56
N SER A 93 10.25 -3.19 -23.24
CA SER A 93 9.24 -4.23 -23.39
C SER A 93 8.74 -4.36 -24.84
N LYS A 94 8.07 -5.47 -25.11
CA LYS A 94 7.47 -5.79 -26.41
C LYS A 94 6.40 -4.78 -26.82
N SER A 95 5.72 -4.13 -25.88
CA SER A 95 4.66 -3.17 -26.22
C SER A 95 5.21 -1.96 -26.99
N MET A 96 6.47 -1.59 -26.74
CA MET A 96 7.18 -0.53 -27.46
C MET A 96 7.36 -0.83 -28.95
N SER A 97 7.43 -2.11 -29.33
CA SER A 97 7.53 -2.55 -30.74
C SER A 97 6.25 -2.37 -31.55
N ASN A 98 5.10 -2.18 -30.89
CA ASN A 98 3.81 -2.04 -31.57
C ASN A 98 3.57 -0.61 -32.10
N GLY A 99 4.28 0.40 -31.58
CA GLY A 99 4.16 1.81 -31.97
C GLY A 99 5.36 2.33 -32.77
N LEU A 100 6.58 1.97 -32.37
CA LEU A 100 7.84 2.39 -32.98
C LEU A 100 8.73 1.15 -33.24
N SER A 101 9.45 1.13 -34.36
CA SER A 101 10.46 0.09 -34.59
C SER A 101 11.55 0.21 -33.51
N ALA A 102 12.04 -0.90 -32.98
CA ALA A 102 13.11 -0.92 -31.97
C ALA A 102 14.35 -0.09 -32.41
N THR A 103 14.65 -0.10 -33.71
CA THR A 103 15.73 0.69 -34.31
C THR A 103 15.47 2.19 -34.29
N SER A 104 14.21 2.60 -34.45
CA SER A 104 13.83 4.02 -34.39
C SER A 104 13.87 4.53 -32.95
N LEU A 105 13.43 3.70 -31.99
CA LEU A 105 13.52 4.01 -30.56
C LEU A 105 14.97 4.20 -30.12
N SER A 106 15.86 3.26 -30.47
CA SER A 106 17.29 3.38 -30.12
C SER A 106 17.93 4.63 -30.74
N GLN A 107 17.66 4.91 -32.02
CA GLN A 107 18.15 6.13 -32.68
C GLN A 107 17.69 7.41 -31.98
N SER A 108 16.39 7.53 -31.67
CA SER A 108 15.85 8.71 -30.98
C SER A 108 16.42 8.88 -29.57
N VAL A 109 16.62 7.79 -28.82
CA VAL A 109 17.24 7.84 -27.49
C VAL A 109 18.71 8.24 -27.59
N THR A 110 19.45 7.73 -28.58
CA THR A 110 20.86 8.09 -28.82
C THR A 110 20.99 9.57 -29.20
N GLU A 111 20.13 10.08 -30.07
CA GLU A 111 20.07 11.52 -30.42
C GLU A 111 19.73 12.38 -29.20
N LEU A 112 18.75 11.97 -28.39
CA LEU A 112 18.37 12.67 -27.17
C LEU A 112 19.52 12.68 -26.15
N GLN A 113 20.20 11.55 -25.97
CA GLN A 113 21.36 11.43 -25.08
C GLN A 113 22.49 12.37 -25.54
N ALA A 114 22.80 12.41 -26.83
CA ALA A 114 23.83 13.29 -27.39
C ALA A 114 23.52 14.77 -27.15
N ASN A 115 22.28 15.19 -27.41
CA ASN A 115 21.84 16.58 -27.20
C ASN A 115 21.89 17.01 -25.73
N LEU A 116 21.51 16.12 -24.80
CA LEU A 116 21.52 16.43 -23.37
C LEU A 116 22.94 16.40 -22.78
N SER A 117 23.84 15.59 -23.33
CA SER A 117 25.22 15.43 -22.85
C SER A 117 26.08 16.70 -22.99
N GLU A 118 25.64 17.68 -23.79
CA GLU A 118 26.32 18.98 -23.90
C GLU A 118 26.34 19.73 -22.56
N LYS A 119 25.22 19.67 -21.81
CA LYS A 119 25.01 20.44 -20.57
C LYS A 119 24.94 19.56 -19.32
N TYR A 120 24.53 18.31 -19.46
CA TYR A 120 24.25 17.39 -18.36
C TYR A 120 25.09 16.12 -18.49
N ASP A 121 25.17 15.34 -17.42
CA ASP A 121 25.65 13.96 -17.48
C ASP A 121 24.43 13.03 -17.68
N VAL A 122 24.44 12.15 -18.67
CA VAL A 122 23.23 11.45 -19.11
C VAL A 122 23.40 9.95 -19.03
N ASN A 123 22.61 9.34 -18.15
CA ASN A 123 22.59 7.89 -17.97
C ASN A 123 21.33 7.29 -18.58
N VAL A 124 21.47 6.19 -19.31
CA VAL A 124 20.33 5.44 -19.87
C VAL A 124 20.08 4.20 -19.02
N VAL A 125 18.84 4.06 -18.55
CA VAL A 125 18.32 2.91 -17.83
C VAL A 125 17.28 2.26 -18.71
N ALA A 126 17.56 1.05 -19.19
CA ALA A 126 16.56 0.24 -19.88
C ALA A 126 15.82 -0.63 -18.87
N PHE A 127 14.50 -0.76 -19.01
CA PHE A 127 13.72 -1.61 -18.11
C PHE A 127 12.70 -2.46 -18.87
N SER A 128 12.52 -3.69 -18.38
CA SER A 128 11.38 -4.54 -18.71
C SER A 128 11.03 -5.38 -17.49
N ASN A 129 11.61 -6.59 -17.39
CA ASN A 129 11.56 -7.43 -16.19
C ASN A 129 12.61 -7.03 -15.13
N VAL A 130 13.76 -6.52 -15.54
CA VAL A 130 14.85 -6.06 -14.65
C VAL A 130 15.41 -4.75 -15.19
N PRO A 131 15.44 -3.66 -14.40
CA PRO A 131 16.06 -2.41 -14.82
C PRO A 131 17.59 -2.52 -14.74
N ALA A 132 18.27 -1.99 -15.73
CA ALA A 132 19.73 -1.93 -15.76
C ALA A 132 20.23 -0.71 -16.52
N PHE A 133 21.44 -0.25 -16.20
CA PHE A 133 22.12 0.72 -17.06
C PHE A 133 22.42 0.07 -18.41
N ALA A 134 22.02 0.74 -19.48
CA ALA A 134 22.16 0.26 -20.84
C ALA A 134 22.78 1.34 -21.71
N SER A 135 23.33 0.93 -22.85
CA SER A 135 23.67 1.87 -23.93
C SER A 135 22.42 2.08 -24.78
N ALA A 136 22.14 3.32 -25.18
CA ALA A 136 20.99 3.66 -26.02
C ALA A 136 20.91 2.80 -27.30
N ASP A 137 22.07 2.46 -27.89
CA ASP A 137 22.16 1.65 -29.11
C ASP A 137 21.83 0.15 -28.93
N LYS A 138 21.67 -0.31 -27.68
CA LYS A 138 21.41 -1.73 -27.34
C LYS A 138 19.96 -2.01 -26.93
N LEU A 139 19.06 -1.03 -27.06
CA LEU A 139 17.63 -1.22 -26.82
C LEU A 139 17.06 -2.22 -27.83
N SER A 140 16.28 -3.17 -27.36
CA SER A 140 15.84 -4.35 -28.10
C SER A 140 14.32 -4.48 -28.25
N ALA A 141 13.54 -3.83 -27.38
CA ALA A 141 12.08 -3.91 -27.26
C ALA A 141 11.55 -5.36 -27.20
N LYS A 142 12.25 -6.25 -26.49
CA LYS A 142 11.92 -7.69 -26.41
C LYS A 142 11.40 -8.14 -25.06
N GLY A 143 11.42 -7.28 -24.04
CA GLY A 143 10.95 -7.63 -22.70
C GLY A 143 9.49 -8.04 -22.67
N THR A 144 9.13 -8.99 -21.80
CA THR A 144 7.75 -9.48 -21.67
C THR A 144 6.93 -8.72 -20.64
N GLU A 145 7.59 -7.93 -19.80
CA GLU A 145 7.01 -7.22 -18.66
C GLU A 145 7.42 -5.74 -18.69
N THR A 146 6.57 -4.91 -18.10
CA THR A 146 6.75 -3.47 -17.97
C THR A 146 6.50 -3.09 -16.52
N ASP A 147 7.56 -3.05 -15.70
CA ASP A 147 7.53 -2.57 -14.31
C ASP A 147 8.17 -1.17 -14.19
N ILE A 148 7.35 -0.16 -14.41
CA ILE A 148 7.75 1.25 -14.30
C ILE A 148 8.15 1.59 -12.85
N SER A 149 7.48 0.98 -11.85
CA SER A 149 7.69 1.29 -10.44
C SER A 149 9.09 0.89 -9.98
N MET A 150 9.55 -0.27 -10.40
CA MET A 150 10.90 -0.78 -10.13
C MET A 150 11.96 0.00 -10.90
N ALA A 151 11.68 0.39 -12.15
CA ALA A 151 12.60 1.20 -12.95
C ALA A 151 12.87 2.58 -12.33
N LEU A 152 11.82 3.24 -11.82
CA LEU A 152 11.95 4.52 -11.12
C LEU A 152 12.73 4.38 -9.80
N ARG A 153 12.48 3.32 -9.02
CA ARG A 153 13.27 3.04 -7.80
C ARG A 153 14.73 2.82 -8.14
N TYR A 154 15.02 1.98 -9.14
CA TYR A 154 16.37 1.68 -9.58
C TYR A 154 17.13 2.95 -10.01
N ALA A 155 16.50 3.82 -10.80
CA ALA A 155 17.12 5.07 -11.24
C ALA A 155 17.54 5.97 -10.05
N THR A 156 16.72 6.04 -8.99
CA THR A 156 17.06 6.80 -7.78
C THR A 156 18.14 6.10 -6.95
N GLU A 157 17.99 4.81 -6.69
CA GLU A 157 18.85 4.03 -5.79
C GLU A 157 20.28 3.94 -6.30
N GLN A 158 20.48 3.85 -7.63
CA GLN A 158 21.80 3.80 -8.23
C GLN A 158 22.53 5.16 -8.26
N GLN A 159 21.81 6.25 -8.02
CA GLN A 159 22.32 7.62 -8.09
C GLN A 159 22.27 8.32 -6.71
N VAL A 160 22.21 7.54 -5.63
CA VAL A 160 22.29 8.05 -4.25
C VAL A 160 23.62 8.78 -4.05
N ASN A 161 23.54 10.01 -3.53
CA ASN A 161 24.67 10.95 -3.35
C ASN A 161 25.24 11.56 -4.64
N GLN A 162 24.57 11.41 -5.78
CA GLN A 162 24.89 12.13 -7.00
C GLN A 162 23.90 13.27 -7.24
N ASN A 163 24.28 14.26 -8.04
CA ASN A 163 23.43 15.41 -8.35
C ASN A 163 22.38 15.05 -9.42
N LEU A 164 21.47 14.12 -9.11
CA LEU A 164 20.35 13.77 -9.99
C LEU A 164 19.44 14.99 -10.15
N GLY A 165 19.37 15.52 -11.37
CA GLY A 165 18.61 16.72 -11.70
C GLY A 165 17.21 16.44 -12.25
N ALA A 166 17.04 15.36 -13.01
CA ALA A 166 15.75 14.96 -13.58
C ALA A 166 15.75 13.49 -14.03
N VAL A 167 14.54 12.93 -14.15
CA VAL A 167 14.30 11.64 -14.79
C VAL A 167 13.40 11.85 -16.00
N VAL A 168 13.75 11.24 -17.13
CA VAL A 168 12.90 11.25 -18.33
C VAL A 168 12.42 9.83 -18.56
N LEU A 169 11.13 9.58 -18.38
CA LEU A 169 10.48 8.29 -18.56
C LEU A 169 9.92 8.19 -19.99
N ILE A 170 10.35 7.19 -20.75
CA ILE A 170 9.92 6.92 -22.13
C ILE A 170 9.22 5.57 -22.16
N THR A 171 7.90 5.55 -22.37
CA THR A 171 7.05 4.35 -22.36
C THR A 171 5.72 4.62 -23.09
N ASP A 172 4.99 3.57 -23.46
CA ASP A 172 3.61 3.68 -23.94
C ASP A 172 2.60 3.93 -22.79
N GLY A 173 3.06 3.84 -21.54
CA GLY A 173 2.28 4.13 -20.32
C GLY A 173 1.54 2.92 -19.76
N ILE A 174 1.64 1.74 -20.37
CA ILE A 174 0.96 0.52 -19.95
C ILE A 174 1.92 -0.33 -19.11
N TYR A 175 1.69 -0.41 -17.80
CA TYR A 175 2.41 -1.33 -16.92
C TYR A 175 1.60 -2.60 -16.68
N ASN A 176 2.26 -3.75 -16.68
CA ASN A 176 1.64 -5.06 -16.41
C ASN A 176 2.30 -5.81 -15.25
N ALA A 177 3.34 -5.21 -14.64
CA ALA A 177 4.06 -5.72 -13.49
C ALA A 177 4.37 -4.57 -12.52
N GLY A 178 4.58 -4.93 -11.25
CA GLY A 178 4.90 -3.98 -10.20
C GLY A 178 3.70 -3.25 -9.59
N SER A 179 4.01 -2.26 -8.75
CA SER A 179 3.03 -1.41 -8.08
C SER A 179 2.63 -0.24 -8.98
N ASN A 180 1.50 0.42 -8.69
CA ASN A 180 1.10 1.63 -9.41
C ASN A 180 2.24 2.67 -9.35
N PRO A 181 2.79 3.12 -10.51
CA PRO A 181 3.91 4.07 -10.55
C PRO A 181 3.64 5.39 -9.84
N GLY A 182 2.37 5.80 -9.72
CA GLY A 182 1.95 7.01 -9.02
C GLY A 182 2.49 7.08 -7.58
N PHE A 183 2.48 5.97 -6.85
CA PHE A 183 2.97 5.93 -5.47
C PHE A 183 4.50 6.16 -5.35
N VAL A 184 5.26 5.78 -6.39
CA VAL A 184 6.71 6.00 -6.44
C VAL A 184 7.00 7.46 -6.81
N ILE A 185 6.20 8.03 -7.72
CA ILE A 185 6.34 9.41 -8.19
C ILE A 185 6.07 10.42 -7.06
N GLU A 186 5.09 10.16 -6.18
CA GLU A 186 4.78 11.05 -5.05
C GLU A 186 5.97 11.28 -4.11
N ASN A 187 6.85 10.30 -3.97
CA ASN A 187 8.01 10.35 -3.08
C ASN A 187 9.31 10.74 -3.79
N TYR A 188 9.24 11.09 -5.07
CA TYR A 188 10.39 11.43 -5.89
C TYR A 188 10.84 12.88 -5.65
N LYS A 189 12.13 13.08 -5.36
CA LYS A 189 12.68 14.41 -5.02
C LYS A 189 13.09 15.25 -6.22
N VAL A 190 13.05 14.68 -7.42
CA VAL A 190 13.47 15.30 -8.68
C VAL A 190 12.31 15.27 -9.68
N PRO A 191 12.24 16.22 -10.63
CA PRO A 191 11.19 16.22 -11.64
C PRO A 191 11.28 14.99 -12.54
N ILE A 192 10.12 14.39 -12.83
CA ILE A 192 9.96 13.31 -13.80
C ILE A 192 9.25 13.87 -15.03
N TYR A 193 9.88 13.76 -16.19
CA TYR A 193 9.32 14.12 -17.49
C TYR A 193 8.90 12.85 -18.22
N THR A 194 7.64 12.76 -18.64
CA THR A 194 7.12 11.57 -19.32
C THR A 194 6.97 11.82 -20.82
N VAL A 195 7.49 10.90 -21.63
CA VAL A 195 7.35 10.90 -23.09
C VAL A 195 6.58 9.64 -23.48
N GLY A 196 5.34 9.84 -23.95
CA GLY A 196 4.47 8.76 -24.41
C GLY A 196 4.81 8.34 -25.85
N THR A 197 5.04 7.05 -26.10
CA THR A 197 5.40 6.50 -27.42
C THR A 197 4.25 5.81 -28.16
N GLY A 198 3.00 6.02 -27.72
CA GLY A 198 1.81 5.39 -28.31
C GLY A 198 1.27 6.10 -29.56
N ASP A 199 0.66 5.31 -30.45
CA ASP A 199 -0.16 5.82 -31.56
C ASP A 199 -1.49 6.37 -30.98
N SER A 200 -1.70 7.67 -31.11
CA SER A 200 -2.94 8.34 -30.66
C SER A 200 -4.12 8.15 -31.62
N MET A 201 -3.93 7.45 -32.75
CA MET A 201 -5.02 7.17 -33.68
C MET A 201 -5.98 6.12 -33.12
N VAL A 202 -7.20 6.54 -32.83
CA VAL A 202 -8.32 5.64 -32.51
C VAL A 202 -8.71 4.88 -33.78
N TYR A 203 -8.62 3.55 -33.78
CA TYR A 203 -9.11 2.71 -34.87
C TYR A 203 -10.58 2.34 -34.66
N ALA A 204 -11.25 1.80 -35.69
CA ALA A 204 -12.56 1.20 -35.49
C ALA A 204 -12.40 -0.06 -34.64
N ASP A 205 -13.23 -0.22 -33.60
CA ASP A 205 -13.14 -1.29 -32.61
C ASP A 205 -14.51 -1.50 -31.97
N LEU A 206 -14.96 -2.76 -31.86
CA LEU A 206 -16.11 -3.18 -31.08
C LEU A 206 -15.66 -4.25 -30.09
N SER A 207 -15.71 -3.95 -28.79
CA SER A 207 -15.17 -4.82 -27.77
C SER A 207 -16.12 -5.09 -26.62
N VAL A 208 -15.98 -6.28 -26.04
CA VAL A 208 -16.49 -6.57 -24.70
C VAL A 208 -15.52 -5.90 -23.74
N HIS A 209 -15.94 -4.79 -23.14
CA HIS A 209 -15.08 -4.00 -22.28
C HIS A 209 -14.86 -4.69 -20.92
N ASN A 210 -15.94 -5.20 -20.35
CA ASN A 210 -15.95 -5.87 -19.06
C ASN A 210 -17.16 -6.80 -18.95
N VAL A 211 -17.03 -7.87 -18.17
CA VAL A 211 -18.14 -8.75 -17.78
C VAL A 211 -18.07 -8.96 -16.27
N SER A 212 -18.99 -8.35 -15.54
CA SER A 212 -19.14 -8.58 -14.11
C SER A 212 -20.03 -9.80 -13.88
N HIS A 213 -19.53 -10.79 -13.17
CA HIS A 213 -20.24 -12.03 -12.88
C HIS A 213 -19.79 -12.63 -11.54
N ASN A 214 -20.64 -13.47 -10.96
CA ASN A 214 -20.22 -14.31 -9.84
C ASN A 214 -19.40 -15.49 -10.38
N SER A 215 -18.34 -15.88 -9.66
CA SER A 215 -17.54 -17.07 -9.98
C SER A 215 -18.23 -18.37 -9.55
N LEU A 216 -19.22 -18.29 -8.68
CA LEU A 216 -19.92 -19.42 -8.08
C LEU A 216 -21.44 -19.27 -8.21
N ALA A 217 -22.11 -20.35 -8.56
CA ALA A 217 -23.56 -20.46 -8.55
C ALA A 217 -24.00 -21.78 -7.91
N TYR A 218 -25.22 -21.82 -7.38
CA TYR A 218 -25.79 -23.05 -6.81
C TYR A 218 -26.65 -23.74 -7.87
N LEU A 219 -26.60 -25.07 -7.91
CA LEU A 219 -27.40 -25.85 -8.83
C LEU A 219 -28.89 -25.48 -8.70
N GLY A 220 -29.54 -25.18 -9.82
CA GLY A 220 -30.95 -24.79 -9.90
C GLY A 220 -31.21 -23.28 -9.83
N ASN A 221 -30.26 -22.50 -9.31
CA ASN A 221 -30.42 -21.05 -9.15
C ASN A 221 -30.10 -20.28 -10.43
N GLU A 222 -30.57 -19.04 -10.47
CA GLU A 222 -30.22 -18.06 -11.48
C GLU A 222 -29.04 -17.20 -11.00
N PHE A 223 -28.13 -16.89 -11.93
CA PHE A 223 -27.01 -16.00 -11.67
C PHE A 223 -26.98 -14.88 -12.71
N PRO A 224 -26.96 -13.61 -12.28
CA PRO A 224 -26.85 -12.47 -13.18
C PRO A 224 -25.39 -12.26 -13.64
N MET A 225 -25.24 -11.71 -14.84
CA MET A 225 -23.99 -11.17 -15.36
C MET A 225 -24.28 -9.82 -16.01
N ARG A 226 -23.41 -8.84 -15.78
CA ARG A 226 -23.45 -7.53 -16.43
C ARG A 226 -22.38 -7.44 -17.48
N ILE A 227 -22.78 -7.14 -18.71
CA ILE A 227 -21.89 -7.06 -19.86
C ILE A 227 -21.78 -5.61 -20.29
N GLU A 228 -20.55 -5.10 -20.34
CA GLU A 228 -20.22 -3.77 -20.84
C GLU A 228 -19.66 -3.89 -22.26
N VAL A 229 -20.27 -3.18 -23.20
CA VAL A 229 -19.88 -3.16 -24.61
C VAL A 229 -19.43 -1.76 -24.98
N LYS A 230 -18.27 -1.66 -25.61
CA LYS A 230 -17.71 -0.40 -26.11
C LYS A 230 -17.51 -0.47 -27.62
N ALA A 231 -17.84 0.59 -28.33
CA ALA A 231 -17.53 0.71 -29.75
C ALA A 231 -16.92 2.08 -30.07
N SER A 232 -15.96 2.09 -31.01
CA SER A 232 -15.31 3.30 -31.52
C SER A 232 -15.34 3.31 -33.04
N LYS A 233 -15.63 4.46 -33.67
CA LYS A 233 -15.64 4.64 -35.14
C LYS A 233 -16.48 3.63 -35.94
N LEU A 234 -17.60 3.18 -35.37
CA LEU A 234 -18.53 2.22 -35.97
C LEU A 234 -19.97 2.77 -36.05
N VAL A 235 -20.11 4.10 -36.14
CA VAL A 235 -21.43 4.76 -36.22
C VAL A 235 -22.23 4.24 -37.41
N GLY A 236 -23.52 3.96 -37.17
CA GLY A 236 -24.45 3.46 -38.18
C GLY A 236 -24.37 1.95 -38.42
N LYS A 237 -23.44 1.23 -37.77
CA LYS A 237 -23.39 -0.23 -37.82
C LYS A 237 -24.36 -0.85 -36.83
N GLN A 238 -24.89 -2.02 -37.19
CA GLN A 238 -25.59 -2.90 -36.27
C GLN A 238 -24.70 -4.08 -35.90
N ALA A 239 -24.57 -4.32 -34.60
CA ALA A 239 -23.88 -5.47 -34.04
C ALA A 239 -24.87 -6.38 -33.31
N ASN A 240 -24.55 -7.64 -33.20
CA ASN A 240 -25.28 -8.61 -32.39
C ASN A 240 -24.41 -9.06 -31.21
N LEU A 241 -24.96 -8.97 -30.01
CA LEU A 241 -24.45 -9.57 -28.80
C LEU A 241 -25.10 -10.95 -28.61
N GLN A 242 -24.29 -11.97 -28.43
CA GLN A 242 -24.71 -13.34 -28.16
C GLN A 242 -24.05 -13.84 -26.88
N VAL A 243 -24.83 -14.44 -25.99
CA VAL A 243 -24.31 -15.11 -24.78
C VAL A 243 -24.57 -16.60 -24.92
N LEU A 244 -23.52 -17.41 -24.81
CA LEU A 244 -23.57 -18.86 -24.91
C LEU A 244 -23.25 -19.50 -23.54
N HIS A 245 -24.07 -20.46 -23.12
CA HIS A 245 -23.84 -21.29 -21.95
C HIS A 245 -23.52 -22.71 -22.41
N ASN A 246 -22.30 -23.18 -22.15
CA ASN A 246 -21.77 -24.47 -22.61
C ASN A 246 -21.98 -24.70 -24.13
N GLY A 247 -21.83 -23.63 -24.92
CA GLY A 247 -22.00 -23.65 -26.37
C GLY A 247 -23.44 -23.43 -26.87
N VAL A 248 -24.43 -23.36 -25.98
CA VAL A 248 -25.84 -23.09 -26.34
C VAL A 248 -26.17 -21.61 -26.15
N SER A 249 -26.66 -20.95 -27.20
CA SER A 249 -27.08 -19.55 -27.13
C SER A 249 -28.26 -19.37 -26.16
N ILE A 250 -28.05 -18.62 -25.08
CA ILE A 250 -29.09 -18.29 -24.09
C ILE A 250 -29.72 -16.92 -24.33
N VAL A 251 -28.95 -15.98 -24.88
CA VAL A 251 -29.42 -14.61 -25.18
C VAL A 251 -28.82 -14.16 -26.51
N GLN A 252 -29.62 -13.46 -27.29
CA GLN A 252 -29.19 -12.74 -28.49
C GLN A 252 -29.86 -11.36 -28.51
N LYS A 253 -29.06 -10.30 -28.64
CA LYS A 253 -29.52 -8.92 -28.61
C LYS A 253 -28.86 -8.12 -29.73
N SER A 254 -29.67 -7.38 -30.48
CA SER A 254 -29.17 -6.45 -31.50
C SER A 254 -28.82 -5.10 -30.86
N ILE A 255 -27.67 -4.53 -31.27
CA ILE A 255 -27.08 -3.30 -30.77
C ILE A 255 -26.90 -2.34 -31.96
N ALA A 256 -27.62 -1.22 -31.94
CA ALA A 256 -27.44 -0.15 -32.90
C ALA A 256 -26.39 0.86 -32.40
N ILE A 257 -25.24 0.94 -33.09
CA ILE A 257 -24.14 1.83 -32.72
C ILE A 257 -24.46 3.23 -33.29
N ASN A 258 -24.84 4.15 -32.42
CA ASN A 258 -25.33 5.48 -32.80
C ASN A 258 -24.36 6.64 -32.48
N LYS A 259 -23.19 6.36 -31.89
CA LYS A 259 -22.20 7.35 -31.46
C LYS A 259 -20.79 6.92 -31.83
N GLU A 260 -19.92 7.89 -32.12
CA GLU A 260 -18.50 7.66 -32.45
C GLU A 260 -17.75 7.00 -31.30
N SER A 261 -18.13 7.34 -30.07
CA SER A 261 -17.79 6.61 -28.85
C SER A 261 -19.09 6.10 -28.23
N PHE A 262 -19.33 4.81 -28.39
CA PHE A 262 -20.53 4.13 -27.93
C PHE A 262 -20.19 3.27 -26.71
N PHE A 263 -21.07 3.30 -25.71
CA PHE A 263 -21.00 2.48 -24.52
C PHE A 263 -22.41 2.00 -24.17
N MET A 264 -22.53 0.72 -23.85
CA MET A 264 -23.77 0.08 -23.43
C MET A 264 -23.49 -0.92 -22.32
N GLU A 265 -24.38 -0.94 -21.33
CA GLU A 265 -24.44 -2.00 -20.33
C GLU A 265 -25.71 -2.84 -20.55
N THR A 266 -25.60 -4.14 -20.34
CA THR A 266 -26.76 -5.02 -20.37
C THR A 266 -26.63 -6.13 -19.34
N ASP A 267 -27.70 -6.32 -18.57
CA ASP A 267 -27.81 -7.42 -17.62
C ASP A 267 -28.39 -8.65 -18.32
N VAL A 268 -27.79 -9.81 -18.06
CA VAL A 268 -28.21 -11.12 -18.57
C VAL A 268 -28.28 -12.08 -17.39
N VAL A 269 -29.33 -12.90 -17.33
CA VAL A 269 -29.50 -13.90 -16.29
C VAL A 269 -29.38 -15.28 -16.91
N ALA A 270 -28.56 -16.15 -16.31
CA ALA A 270 -28.38 -17.54 -16.72
C ALA A 270 -28.76 -18.48 -15.57
N LYS A 271 -29.21 -19.70 -15.92
CA LYS A 271 -29.61 -20.71 -14.93
C LYS A 271 -28.54 -21.79 -14.79
N ALA A 272 -28.13 -22.08 -13.56
CA ALA A 272 -27.15 -23.10 -13.23
C ALA A 272 -27.77 -24.51 -13.34
N LYS A 273 -27.68 -25.12 -14.53
CA LYS A 273 -28.31 -26.42 -14.83
C LYS A 273 -27.41 -27.63 -14.61
N THR A 274 -26.10 -27.44 -14.68
CA THR A 274 -25.11 -28.53 -14.69
C THR A 274 -24.09 -28.30 -13.60
N LEU A 275 -23.84 -29.31 -12.77
CA LEU A 275 -22.82 -29.27 -11.72
C LEU A 275 -21.41 -29.17 -12.29
N GLY A 276 -20.51 -28.56 -11.53
CA GLY A 276 -19.12 -28.32 -11.88
C GLY A 276 -18.91 -27.03 -12.67
N GLN A 277 -17.78 -26.95 -13.36
CA GLN A 277 -17.37 -25.74 -14.07
C GLN A 277 -18.19 -25.55 -15.36
N ASN A 278 -18.91 -24.43 -15.45
CA ASN A 278 -19.73 -24.07 -16.60
C ASN A 278 -19.05 -22.97 -17.41
N LYS A 279 -18.90 -23.18 -18.71
CA LYS A 279 -18.32 -22.20 -19.63
C LYS A 279 -19.39 -21.23 -20.10
N ILE A 280 -19.15 -19.93 -19.92
CA ILE A 280 -19.96 -18.86 -20.50
C ILE A 280 -19.11 -18.08 -21.50
N GLU A 281 -19.68 -17.81 -22.68
CA GLU A 281 -19.01 -17.06 -23.74
C GLU A 281 -19.91 -15.93 -24.23
N VAL A 282 -19.36 -14.72 -24.20
CA VAL A 282 -19.98 -13.52 -24.76
C VAL A 282 -19.33 -13.25 -26.11
N ARG A 283 -20.13 -13.12 -27.16
CA ARG A 283 -19.67 -12.83 -28.52
C ARG A 283 -20.36 -11.60 -29.07
N LEU A 284 -19.58 -10.73 -29.69
CA LEU A 284 -20.04 -9.60 -30.48
C LEU A 284 -19.84 -9.90 -31.98
N THR A 285 -20.53 -9.14 -32.82
CA THR A 285 -20.24 -9.11 -34.26
C THR A 285 -18.81 -8.62 -34.50
N THR A 286 -18.15 -9.20 -35.49
CA THR A 286 -16.83 -8.75 -35.95
C THR A 286 -16.98 -8.02 -37.27
N PHE A 287 -16.46 -6.81 -37.36
CA PHE A 287 -16.39 -6.00 -38.56
C PHE A 287 -14.99 -6.06 -39.18
N ASP A 288 -14.91 -5.89 -40.49
CA ASP A 288 -13.64 -6.01 -41.23
C ASP A 288 -12.66 -4.85 -40.98
N ASN A 289 -13.18 -3.68 -40.61
CA ASN A 289 -12.40 -2.48 -40.33
C ASN A 289 -11.80 -2.45 -38.91
N GLU A 290 -11.98 -3.51 -38.12
CA GLU A 290 -11.40 -3.64 -36.78
C GLU A 290 -9.95 -4.15 -36.84
N LYS A 291 -9.06 -3.48 -36.10
CA LYS A 291 -7.65 -3.88 -35.98
C LYS A 291 -7.47 -5.01 -34.96
N ASN A 292 -8.21 -4.94 -33.85
CA ASN A 292 -8.29 -6.01 -32.87
C ASN A 292 -9.66 -6.68 -33.02
N LYS A 293 -9.68 -7.99 -33.29
CA LYS A 293 -10.91 -8.79 -33.41
C LYS A 293 -11.06 -9.77 -32.25
N GLN A 294 -10.03 -9.91 -31.42
CA GLN A 294 -9.98 -10.89 -30.34
C GLN A 294 -10.76 -10.41 -29.10
N ASN A 295 -10.87 -9.09 -28.92
CA ASN A 295 -11.65 -8.42 -27.87
C ASN A 295 -13.18 -8.41 -28.14
N ASN A 296 -13.64 -8.91 -29.28
CA ASN A 296 -15.06 -9.07 -29.60
C ASN A 296 -15.66 -10.32 -28.91
N ALA A 297 -14.83 -11.16 -28.30
CA ALA A 297 -15.26 -12.33 -27.55
C ALA A 297 -14.65 -12.35 -26.15
N TYR A 298 -15.44 -12.74 -25.15
CA TYR A 298 -15.00 -12.90 -23.77
C TYR A 298 -15.53 -14.22 -23.21
N THR A 299 -14.65 -15.03 -22.63
CA THR A 299 -15.01 -16.33 -22.04
C THR A 299 -14.68 -16.31 -20.55
N PHE A 300 -15.62 -16.79 -19.74
CA PHE A 300 -15.42 -17.01 -18.32
C PHE A 300 -16.07 -18.31 -17.87
N TYR A 301 -15.76 -18.71 -16.64
CA TYR A 301 -16.26 -19.94 -16.04
C TYR A 301 -17.01 -19.63 -14.75
N VAL A 302 -18.11 -20.35 -14.53
CA VAL A 302 -18.91 -20.29 -13.31
C VAL A 302 -18.94 -21.69 -12.71
N ASP A 303 -18.44 -21.83 -11.48
CA ASP A 303 -18.47 -23.09 -10.76
C ASP A 303 -19.86 -23.29 -10.14
N VAL A 304 -20.55 -24.32 -10.60
CA VAL A 304 -21.86 -24.70 -10.08
C VAL A 304 -21.69 -25.79 -9.05
N ILE A 305 -22.01 -25.49 -7.79
CA ILE A 305 -21.91 -26.45 -6.70
C ILE A 305 -23.29 -26.95 -6.26
N ASP A 306 -23.31 -28.21 -5.82
CA ASP A 306 -24.42 -28.78 -5.04
C ASP A 306 -24.02 -28.66 -3.58
N GLY A 307 -24.71 -27.83 -2.80
CA GLY A 307 -24.37 -27.69 -1.40
C GLY A 307 -25.07 -26.51 -0.76
N LYS A 308 -25.97 -26.82 0.17
CA LYS A 308 -26.41 -25.83 1.16
C LYS A 308 -25.28 -25.64 2.17
N LYS A 309 -25.08 -24.39 2.60
CA LYS A 309 -24.17 -24.07 3.69
C LYS A 309 -24.72 -24.65 5.00
N LYS A 310 -23.94 -25.51 5.65
CA LYS A 310 -24.34 -26.18 6.88
C LYS A 310 -24.03 -25.29 8.08
N VAL A 311 -25.06 -25.01 8.87
CA VAL A 311 -24.98 -24.20 10.09
C VAL A 311 -25.38 -25.03 11.29
N GLU A 312 -24.47 -25.19 12.25
CA GLU A 312 -24.78 -25.90 13.49
C GLU A 312 -25.04 -24.90 14.63
N LEU A 313 -26.16 -25.04 15.32
CA LEU A 313 -26.48 -24.29 16.53
C LEU A 313 -26.18 -25.14 17.74
N TRP A 314 -25.13 -24.78 18.48
CA TRP A 314 -24.69 -25.49 19.67
C TRP A 314 -25.23 -24.82 20.92
N ALA A 315 -25.89 -25.60 21.77
CA ALA A 315 -26.37 -25.14 23.06
C ALA A 315 -26.38 -26.28 24.09
N GLU A 316 -26.23 -25.95 25.37
CA GLU A 316 -26.33 -26.92 26.48
C GLU A 316 -27.77 -27.36 26.75
N ALA A 317 -28.75 -26.50 26.45
CA ALA A 317 -30.15 -26.74 26.74
C ALA A 317 -31.07 -26.17 25.63
N PRO A 318 -32.28 -26.72 25.46
CA PRO A 318 -33.29 -26.15 24.58
C PRO A 318 -33.62 -24.70 24.95
N HIS A 319 -33.66 -23.81 23.95
CA HIS A 319 -34.02 -22.40 24.11
C HIS A 319 -34.88 -21.92 22.93
N PRO A 320 -35.90 -21.05 23.14
CA PRO A 320 -36.73 -20.52 22.06
C PRO A 320 -35.91 -19.88 20.92
N ASP A 321 -34.82 -19.19 21.26
CA ASP A 321 -33.95 -18.51 20.29
C ASP A 321 -33.34 -19.49 19.28
N LEU A 322 -33.01 -20.72 19.69
CA LEU A 322 -32.49 -21.74 18.78
C LEU A 322 -33.53 -22.12 17.73
N GLY A 323 -34.80 -22.23 18.12
CA GLY A 323 -35.90 -22.50 17.22
C GLY A 323 -36.10 -21.37 16.20
N MET A 324 -36.08 -20.12 16.69
CA MET A 324 -36.15 -18.93 15.86
C MET A 324 -34.96 -18.83 14.89
N LEU A 325 -33.72 -18.95 15.37
CA LEU A 325 -32.51 -18.89 14.54
C LEU A 325 -32.52 -19.98 13.47
N ARG A 326 -32.83 -21.23 13.85
CA ARG A 326 -32.96 -22.34 12.89
C ARG A 326 -34.00 -22.03 11.82
N ALA A 327 -35.16 -21.52 12.19
CA ALA A 327 -36.22 -21.18 11.24
C ALA A 327 -35.81 -20.02 10.31
N ALA A 328 -35.18 -18.98 10.85
CA ALA A 328 -34.71 -17.83 10.09
C ALA A 328 -33.62 -18.21 9.08
N ILE A 329 -32.67 -19.07 9.47
CA ILE A 329 -31.60 -19.53 8.60
C ILE A 329 -32.16 -20.46 7.51
N ASN A 330 -33.02 -21.42 7.88
CA ASN A 330 -33.64 -22.35 6.94
C ASN A 330 -34.67 -21.71 6.00
N ALA A 331 -35.12 -20.48 6.27
CA ALA A 331 -35.98 -19.74 5.35
C ALA A 331 -35.27 -19.44 4.02
N HIS A 332 -33.95 -19.45 4.01
CA HIS A 332 -33.15 -19.22 2.81
C HIS A 332 -32.65 -20.56 2.24
N GLU A 333 -32.94 -20.82 0.97
CA GLU A 333 -32.77 -22.16 0.35
C GLU A 333 -31.33 -22.67 0.34
N ASN A 334 -30.36 -21.77 0.36
CA ASN A 334 -28.92 -22.05 0.33
C ASN A 334 -28.33 -22.45 1.69
N TYR A 335 -29.10 -22.47 2.77
CA TYR A 335 -28.62 -22.81 4.11
C TYR A 335 -29.37 -24.00 4.69
N GLU A 336 -28.68 -24.76 5.52
CA GLU A 336 -29.24 -25.84 6.31
C GLU A 336 -28.76 -25.72 7.75
N ALA A 337 -29.69 -25.41 8.65
CA ALA A 337 -29.46 -25.21 10.06
C ALA A 337 -29.95 -26.40 10.89
N SER A 338 -29.06 -26.95 11.72
CA SER A 338 -29.35 -28.04 12.67
C SER A 338 -29.00 -27.65 14.11
N ILE A 339 -29.82 -28.07 15.07
CA ILE A 339 -29.57 -27.83 16.50
C ILE A 339 -28.87 -29.05 17.09
N VAL A 340 -27.76 -28.82 17.80
CA VAL A 340 -26.98 -29.84 18.50
C VAL A 340 -26.99 -29.50 19.99
N LEU A 341 -27.43 -30.45 20.82
CA LEU A 341 -27.51 -30.28 22.27
C LEU A 341 -26.56 -31.24 23.00
N GLY A 342 -25.72 -30.68 23.88
CA GLY A 342 -24.88 -31.40 24.86
C GLY A 342 -23.67 -32.18 24.32
N LEU A 343 -23.81 -32.93 23.23
CA LEU A 343 -22.73 -33.72 22.62
C LEU A 343 -22.18 -33.01 21.38
N PHE A 344 -21.19 -32.15 21.60
CA PHE A 344 -20.57 -31.35 20.54
C PHE A 344 -19.37 -32.07 19.94
N ALA A 345 -19.36 -32.20 18.63
CA ALA A 345 -18.24 -32.74 17.87
C ALA A 345 -17.91 -31.77 16.74
N VAL A 346 -16.62 -31.46 16.58
CA VAL A 346 -16.17 -30.62 15.46
C VAL A 346 -16.24 -31.46 14.18
N SER A 347 -17.12 -31.05 13.27
CA SER A 347 -17.25 -31.64 11.94
C SER A 347 -16.53 -30.78 10.90
N PRO A 348 -15.70 -31.37 10.02
CA PRO A 348 -15.09 -30.64 8.91
C PRO A 348 -16.10 -30.19 7.85
N ASP A 349 -17.31 -30.76 7.85
CA ASP A 349 -18.36 -30.45 6.88
C ASP A 349 -19.22 -29.23 7.27
N CYS A 350 -18.93 -28.58 8.40
CA CYS A 350 -19.72 -27.45 8.90
C CYS A 350 -19.14 -26.11 8.43
N ASP A 351 -19.98 -25.24 7.85
CA ASP A 351 -19.57 -23.93 7.33
C ASP A 351 -19.64 -22.81 8.39
N LEU A 352 -20.47 -22.96 9.41
CA LEU A 352 -20.63 -21.99 10.51
C LEU A 352 -21.16 -22.69 11.78
N VAL A 353 -20.57 -22.38 12.94
CA VAL A 353 -21.10 -22.81 14.24
C VAL A 353 -21.61 -21.60 15.02
N ILE A 354 -22.87 -21.64 15.44
CA ILE A 354 -23.47 -20.65 16.35
C ILE A 354 -23.41 -21.19 17.77
N LEU A 355 -22.62 -20.56 18.62
CA LEU A 355 -22.40 -20.94 20.01
C LEU A 355 -23.36 -20.15 20.91
N HIS A 356 -24.47 -20.76 21.32
CA HIS A 356 -25.49 -20.09 22.12
C HIS A 356 -25.24 -20.23 23.63
N ASN A 357 -25.13 -19.10 24.35
CA ASN A 357 -24.84 -19.04 25.79
C ASN A 357 -23.56 -19.81 26.18
N TRP A 358 -22.48 -19.51 25.47
CA TRP A 358 -21.20 -20.22 25.58
C TRP A 358 -20.23 -19.59 26.61
N PHE A 359 -19.11 -20.26 26.87
CA PHE A 359 -18.08 -19.90 27.86
C PHE A 359 -18.55 -19.97 29.33
N ALA A 360 -19.47 -20.88 29.64
CA ALA A 360 -19.89 -21.19 31.01
C ALA A 360 -18.92 -22.15 31.72
N SER A 361 -18.19 -23.00 30.98
CA SER A 361 -17.30 -24.03 31.55
C SER A 361 -15.95 -24.15 30.81
N PRO A 362 -14.89 -24.68 31.46
CA PRO A 362 -13.61 -24.96 30.78
C PRO A 362 -13.72 -25.97 29.63
N ALA A 363 -14.72 -26.86 29.65
CA ALA A 363 -14.94 -27.81 28.56
C ALA A 363 -15.36 -27.10 27.26
N GLN A 364 -16.20 -26.07 27.38
CA GLN A 364 -16.63 -25.22 26.27
C GLN A 364 -15.46 -24.42 25.67
N LEU A 365 -14.52 -23.97 26.50
CA LEU A 365 -13.29 -23.35 26.03
C LEU A 365 -12.44 -24.32 25.20
N ASN A 366 -12.28 -25.57 25.66
CA ASN A 366 -11.53 -26.57 24.90
C ASN A 366 -12.18 -26.89 23.54
N LEU A 367 -13.51 -26.91 23.46
CA LEU A 367 -14.24 -27.08 22.20
C LEU A 367 -14.10 -25.87 21.28
N TYR A 368 -14.15 -24.66 21.85
CA TYR A 368 -13.91 -23.41 21.12
C TYR A 368 -12.51 -23.39 20.47
N GLU A 369 -11.46 -23.77 21.22
CA GLU A 369 -10.11 -23.84 20.67
C GLU A 369 -9.99 -24.87 19.53
N LYS A 370 -10.70 -26.00 19.64
CA LYS A 370 -10.75 -27.00 18.55
C LYS A 370 -11.42 -26.43 17.30
N LEU A 371 -12.57 -25.78 17.42
CA LEU A 371 -13.28 -25.13 16.31
C LEU A 371 -12.41 -24.07 15.63
N LYS A 372 -11.74 -23.25 16.44
CA LYS A 372 -10.83 -22.23 15.93
C LYS A 372 -9.66 -22.85 15.18
N SER A 373 -9.07 -23.91 15.72
CA SER A 373 -7.95 -24.61 15.06
C SER A 373 -8.34 -25.29 13.75
N SER A 374 -9.60 -25.70 13.59
CA SER A 374 -10.12 -26.24 12.33
C SER A 374 -10.50 -25.16 11.29
N GLY A 375 -10.40 -23.88 11.63
CA GLY A 375 -10.72 -22.77 10.72
C GLY A 375 -12.22 -22.57 10.47
N VAL A 376 -13.08 -23.17 11.28
CA VAL A 376 -14.54 -23.06 11.15
C VAL A 376 -14.98 -21.70 11.73
N PRO A 377 -15.71 -20.87 10.96
CA PRO A 377 -16.28 -19.61 11.46
C PRO A 377 -17.24 -19.84 12.62
N MET A 378 -17.22 -18.92 13.58
CA MET A 378 -18.08 -19.00 14.77
C MET A 378 -18.86 -17.72 14.99
N LEU A 379 -20.11 -17.84 15.41
CA LEU A 379 -20.92 -16.75 15.94
C LEU A 379 -21.25 -17.06 17.39
N LEU A 380 -20.69 -16.29 18.31
CA LEU A 380 -20.95 -16.41 19.74
C LEU A 380 -22.18 -15.57 20.11
N ILE A 381 -23.14 -16.17 20.81
CA ILE A 381 -24.22 -15.43 21.46
C ILE A 381 -23.96 -15.47 22.96
N ILE A 382 -23.62 -14.31 23.53
CA ILE A 382 -23.40 -14.16 24.97
C ILE A 382 -24.74 -14.27 25.69
N GLY A 383 -24.82 -15.16 26.67
CA GLY A 383 -25.99 -15.33 27.53
C GLY A 383 -25.65 -15.20 29.01
N ASP A 384 -26.62 -15.52 29.86
CA ASP A 384 -26.56 -15.28 31.32
C ASP A 384 -25.42 -16.02 32.04
N ASN A 385 -24.94 -17.15 31.49
CA ASN A 385 -23.90 -17.97 32.10
C ASN A 385 -22.48 -17.60 31.62
N PHE A 386 -22.34 -16.51 30.88
CA PHE A 386 -21.06 -16.10 30.31
C PHE A 386 -20.04 -15.79 31.40
N ASN A 387 -18.90 -16.50 31.37
CA ASN A 387 -17.79 -16.27 32.28
C ASN A 387 -16.63 -15.60 31.56
N SER A 388 -16.43 -14.31 31.83
CA SER A 388 -15.38 -13.49 31.21
C SER A 388 -13.96 -14.02 31.46
N ARG A 389 -13.71 -14.70 32.60
CA ARG A 389 -12.40 -15.31 32.87
C ARG A 389 -12.12 -16.46 31.92
N ILE A 390 -13.12 -17.32 31.69
CA ILE A 390 -12.99 -18.45 30.77
C ILE A 390 -12.85 -17.95 29.34
N PHE A 391 -13.68 -16.98 28.94
CA PHE A 391 -13.57 -16.34 27.63
C PHE A 391 -12.17 -15.73 27.42
N ASN A 392 -11.67 -14.92 28.35
CA ASN A 392 -10.38 -14.26 28.19
C ASN A 392 -9.18 -15.22 28.15
N ASN A 393 -9.31 -16.42 28.72
CA ASN A 393 -8.29 -17.47 28.65
C ASN A 393 -8.18 -18.12 27.26
N GLY A 394 -9.16 -17.91 26.38
CA GLY A 394 -9.08 -18.41 25.00
C GLY A 394 -8.08 -17.65 24.15
N SER A 395 -7.73 -18.23 23.01
CA SER A 395 -6.70 -17.73 22.11
C SER A 395 -7.16 -16.58 21.22
N GLN A 396 -8.42 -16.17 21.28
CA GLN A 396 -8.97 -15.07 20.48
C GLN A 396 -8.46 -13.70 20.95
N ASP A 397 -8.31 -12.80 19.98
CA ASP A 397 -7.76 -11.46 20.20
C ASP A 397 -8.72 -10.57 20.99
N ILE A 398 -10.03 -10.79 20.83
CA ILE A 398 -11.07 -10.07 21.57
C ILE A 398 -11.11 -10.51 23.02
N LYS A 399 -10.99 -9.55 23.93
CA LYS A 399 -11.09 -9.75 25.40
C LYS A 399 -12.21 -8.92 25.97
N PHE A 400 -12.79 -9.38 27.08
CA PHE A 400 -13.86 -8.69 27.80
C PHE A 400 -13.44 -8.38 29.24
N SER A 401 -13.45 -7.10 29.59
CA SER A 401 -13.13 -6.61 30.93
C SER A 401 -14.40 -6.18 31.67
N VAL A 402 -14.68 -6.83 32.79
CA VAL A 402 -15.86 -6.53 33.61
C VAL A 402 -15.65 -5.17 34.30
N SER A 403 -16.57 -4.23 34.08
CA SER A 403 -16.50 -2.88 34.67
C SER A 403 -17.39 -2.72 35.92
N GLY A 404 -18.19 -3.73 36.25
CA GLY A 404 -19.02 -3.78 37.45
C GLY A 404 -19.83 -5.08 37.52
N ARG A 405 -20.64 -5.26 38.58
CA ARG A 405 -21.54 -6.41 38.69
C ARG A 405 -22.89 -6.07 38.06
N GLY A 406 -23.40 -6.96 37.21
CA GLY A 406 -24.75 -6.91 36.67
C GLY A 406 -24.81 -6.88 35.15
N VAL A 407 -26.04 -6.89 34.66
CA VAL A 407 -26.40 -6.75 33.26
C VAL A 407 -27.15 -5.44 33.06
N ILE A 408 -27.08 -4.89 31.86
CA ILE A 408 -27.77 -3.64 31.50
C ILE A 408 -28.57 -3.85 30.21
N PRO A 409 -29.75 -3.20 30.07
CA PRO A 409 -30.45 -3.16 28.80
C PRO A 409 -29.75 -2.17 27.86
N ALA A 410 -29.37 -2.64 26.67
CA ALA A 410 -28.72 -1.85 25.62
C ALA A 410 -29.56 -1.88 24.34
N LEU A 411 -29.82 -0.70 23.78
CA LEU A 411 -30.44 -0.55 22.47
C LEU A 411 -29.37 -0.61 21.36
N PRO A 412 -29.68 -1.16 20.18
CA PRO A 412 -28.76 -1.18 19.06
C PRO A 412 -28.64 0.21 18.41
N SER A 413 -27.40 0.63 18.14
CA SER A 413 -27.06 1.83 17.38
C SER A 413 -26.16 1.44 16.20
N LEU A 414 -26.51 1.84 14.98
CA LEU A 414 -25.77 1.43 13.79
C LEU A 414 -24.41 2.14 13.68
N ASN A 415 -23.35 1.39 13.36
CA ASN A 415 -22.04 1.96 13.07
C ASN A 415 -21.89 2.29 11.57
N PRO A 416 -21.69 3.57 11.18
CA PRO A 416 -21.45 3.93 9.79
C PRO A 416 -20.05 3.53 9.28
N ALA A 417 -19.12 3.19 10.17
CA ALA A 417 -17.76 2.79 9.81
C ALA A 417 -17.60 1.27 9.59
N PHE A 418 -18.70 0.51 9.57
CA PHE A 418 -18.67 -0.93 9.31
C PHE A 418 -18.45 -1.22 7.82
N GLU A 419 -17.48 -2.08 7.50
CA GLU A 419 -16.99 -2.24 6.12
C GLU A 419 -17.21 -3.63 5.51
N TYR A 420 -17.70 -4.63 6.26
CA TYR A 420 -17.75 -6.01 5.73
C TYR A 420 -18.88 -6.22 4.72
N PHE A 421 -20.00 -5.49 4.86
CA PHE A 421 -21.11 -5.50 3.92
C PHE A 421 -22.02 -4.29 4.13
N GLU A 422 -22.73 -3.90 3.08
CA GLU A 422 -23.73 -2.85 3.14
C GLU A 422 -25.08 -3.39 3.64
N LEU A 423 -25.72 -2.63 4.52
CA LEU A 423 -27.08 -2.93 4.95
C LEU A 423 -28.10 -2.30 4.02
N ASP A 424 -29.17 -3.04 3.73
CA ASP A 424 -30.34 -2.49 3.07
C ASP A 424 -30.90 -1.28 3.85
N PRO A 425 -31.24 -0.16 3.20
CA PRO A 425 -31.72 1.05 3.87
C PRO A 425 -32.96 0.85 4.75
N PHE A 426 -33.87 -0.06 4.35
CA PHE A 426 -35.05 -0.37 5.14
C PHE A 426 -34.67 -1.12 6.43
N LEU A 427 -33.74 -2.07 6.35
CA LEU A 427 -33.19 -2.76 7.51
C LEU A 427 -32.46 -1.78 8.46
N ALA A 428 -31.60 -0.90 7.91
CA ALA A 428 -30.89 0.12 8.67
C ALA A 428 -31.84 1.04 9.47
N SER A 429 -32.98 1.42 8.86
CA SER A 429 -34.00 2.23 9.54
C SER A 429 -34.77 1.46 10.63
N SER A 430 -34.88 0.15 10.49
CA SER A 430 -35.64 -0.72 11.39
C SER A 430 -34.87 -1.07 12.66
N ILE A 431 -33.53 -1.13 12.61
CA ILE A 431 -32.66 -1.42 13.76
C ILE A 431 -32.95 -0.50 14.95
N LYS A 432 -33.19 0.79 14.71
CA LYS A 432 -33.52 1.78 15.77
C LYS A 432 -34.81 1.47 16.53
N LYS A 433 -35.66 0.58 16.00
CA LYS A 433 -36.94 0.18 16.59
C LYS A 433 -36.86 -1.18 17.29
N TRP A 434 -35.72 -1.86 17.24
CA TRP A 434 -35.56 -3.15 17.87
C TRP A 434 -35.59 -3.03 19.40
N PRO A 435 -36.09 -4.06 20.11
CA PRO A 435 -36.10 -4.07 21.56
C PRO A 435 -34.66 -4.08 22.10
N PRO A 436 -34.44 -3.57 23.33
CA PRO A 436 -33.13 -3.63 23.96
C PRO A 436 -32.75 -5.08 24.27
N LEU A 437 -31.46 -5.39 24.14
CA LEU A 437 -30.86 -6.65 24.56
C LEU A 437 -30.22 -6.50 25.94
N ILE A 438 -30.18 -7.59 26.70
CA ILE A 438 -29.51 -7.64 28.00
C ILE A 438 -28.05 -7.97 27.76
N VAL A 439 -27.14 -7.09 28.17
CA VAL A 439 -25.69 -7.26 27.96
C VAL A 439 -24.93 -7.20 29.29
N PRO A 440 -23.81 -7.95 29.43
CA PRO A 440 -22.96 -7.85 30.61
C PRO A 440 -22.28 -6.48 30.70
N PHE A 441 -22.19 -5.91 31.90
CA PHE A 441 -21.59 -4.59 32.09
C PHE A 441 -20.05 -4.65 32.06
N GLY A 442 -19.46 -4.26 30.94
CA GLY A 442 -18.02 -4.27 30.74
C GLY A 442 -17.59 -3.67 29.42
N LYS A 443 -16.31 -3.84 29.11
CA LYS A 443 -15.69 -3.30 27.89
C LYS A 443 -15.03 -4.40 27.09
N PHE A 444 -15.27 -4.39 25.79
CA PHE A 444 -14.52 -5.22 24.86
C PHE A 444 -13.23 -4.51 24.43
N THR A 445 -12.17 -5.27 24.20
CA THR A 445 -10.88 -4.78 23.68
C THR A 445 -10.33 -5.77 22.65
N GLY A 446 -9.44 -5.30 21.76
CA GLY A 446 -8.82 -6.18 20.75
C GLY A 446 -9.61 -6.28 19.44
N TYR A 447 -10.52 -5.33 19.19
CA TYR A 447 -11.22 -5.16 17.90
C TYR A 447 -10.91 -3.78 17.31
N VAL A 448 -11.12 -3.64 16.00
CA VAL A 448 -11.03 -2.36 15.29
C VAL A 448 -12.43 -1.76 15.15
N PRO A 449 -12.64 -0.43 15.20
CA PRO A 449 -13.97 0.15 15.04
C PRO A 449 -14.74 -0.28 13.78
N SER A 450 -14.05 -0.67 12.70
CA SER A 450 -14.67 -1.20 11.47
C SER A 450 -15.25 -2.61 11.61
N ASP A 451 -14.88 -3.36 12.66
CA ASP A 451 -15.44 -4.68 12.97
C ASP A 451 -16.83 -4.60 13.62
N VAL A 452 -17.21 -3.44 14.17
CA VAL A 452 -18.44 -3.29 14.95
C VAL A 452 -19.60 -2.97 14.02
N LEU A 453 -20.62 -3.84 13.96
CA LEU A 453 -21.84 -3.57 13.19
C LEU A 453 -22.81 -2.70 13.98
N LEU A 454 -23.03 -3.06 15.25
CA LEU A 454 -23.94 -2.35 16.16
C LEU A 454 -23.19 -1.94 17.42
N PHE A 455 -23.28 -0.66 17.80
CA PHE A 455 -22.89 -0.15 19.11
C PHE A 455 -24.05 -0.24 20.11
N GLN A 456 -23.70 -0.21 21.39
CA GLN A 456 -24.65 -0.14 22.49
C GLN A 456 -25.07 1.31 22.75
N GLN A 457 -26.39 1.54 22.83
CA GLN A 457 -26.98 2.76 23.36
C GLN A 457 -27.66 2.47 24.70
N ILE A 458 -27.20 3.14 25.76
CA ILE A 458 -27.70 2.97 27.13
C ILE A 458 -28.55 4.19 27.45
N GLY A 459 -29.88 4.00 27.52
CA GLY A 459 -30.82 5.11 27.64
C GLY A 459 -30.69 6.08 26.46
N SER A 460 -30.29 7.32 26.73
CA SER A 460 -30.07 8.36 25.71
C SER A 460 -28.62 8.47 25.24
N VAL A 461 -27.69 7.70 25.80
CA VAL A 461 -26.25 7.83 25.52
C VAL A 461 -25.78 6.73 24.57
N SER A 462 -25.32 7.11 23.38
CA SER A 462 -24.63 6.18 22.48
C SER A 462 -23.21 5.97 22.97
N THR A 463 -22.82 4.71 23.18
CA THR A 463 -21.47 4.34 23.60
C THR A 463 -20.66 3.87 22.39
N GLN A 464 -19.36 3.62 22.60
CA GLN A 464 -18.50 2.94 21.62
C GLN A 464 -18.37 1.44 21.91
N GLU A 465 -19.13 0.91 22.87
CA GLU A 465 -19.09 -0.53 23.18
C GLU A 465 -19.91 -1.32 22.14
N PRO A 466 -19.40 -2.46 21.66
CA PRO A 466 -20.08 -3.25 20.64
C PRO A 466 -21.27 -4.00 21.24
N LEU A 467 -22.39 -3.97 20.53
CA LEU A 467 -23.54 -4.86 20.72
C LEU A 467 -23.48 -6.06 19.77
N LEU A 468 -22.95 -5.85 18.56
CA LEU A 468 -22.67 -6.92 17.60
C LEU A 468 -21.35 -6.61 16.92
N LEU A 469 -20.41 -7.54 17.06
CA LEU A 469 -19.03 -7.43 16.59
C LEU A 469 -18.72 -8.57 15.64
N LEU A 470 -18.14 -8.28 14.48
CA LEU A 470 -17.67 -9.28 13.53
C LEU A 470 -16.19 -9.06 13.28
N ASN A 471 -15.37 -10.01 13.69
CA ASN A 471 -13.92 -9.93 13.59
C ASN A 471 -13.39 -10.97 12.60
N ASN A 472 -12.53 -10.52 11.70
CA ASN A 472 -11.86 -11.35 10.71
C ASN A 472 -10.34 -11.11 10.73
N HIS A 473 -9.66 -11.63 11.75
CA HIS A 473 -8.21 -11.49 11.93
C HIS A 473 -7.53 -12.86 12.02
N ASN A 474 -6.28 -12.95 11.53
CA ASN A 474 -5.42 -14.13 11.65
C ASN A 474 -6.06 -15.44 11.14
N ASN A 475 -6.82 -15.36 10.04
CA ASN A 475 -7.54 -16.49 9.45
C ASN A 475 -8.60 -17.13 10.38
N SER A 476 -9.03 -16.40 11.41
CA SER A 476 -10.09 -16.76 12.35
C SER A 476 -11.26 -15.80 12.18
N ARG A 477 -12.45 -16.32 11.88
CA ARG A 477 -13.69 -15.54 11.74
C ARG A 477 -14.56 -15.75 12.98
N LEU A 478 -14.74 -14.69 13.76
CA LEU A 478 -15.50 -14.71 15.01
C LEU A 478 -16.50 -13.55 15.03
N GLY A 479 -17.79 -13.87 15.13
CA GLY A 479 -18.82 -12.94 15.54
C GLY A 479 -19.12 -13.06 17.04
N ILE A 480 -19.46 -11.95 17.69
CA ILE A 480 -19.90 -11.88 19.10
C ILE A 480 -21.13 -10.99 19.21
#